data_AF-A0A7C1ATD9-F1
#
_entry.id   AF-A0A7C1ATD9-F1
#
_cell.length_a   1.000
_cell.length_b   1.000
_cell.length_c   1.000
_cell.angle_alpha   90.00
_cell.angle_beta   90.00
_cell.angle_gamma   90.00
#
_symmetry.space_group_name_H-M   'P 1'
#
loop_
_entity.id
_entity.type
_entity.pdbx_description
1 polymer ?
#
loop_
_entity_poly.entity_id
_entity_poly.type
_entity_poly.pdbx_seq_one_letter_code
_entity_poly.pdbx_strand_id
1 'polypeptide(L)'
;MLISGIAVLLIGAAPLILFNILNSGKTFLKILDQDPRTQKSLINGLENLSTTFIVFIETLNGFWLEKRLWLGHFTVPLFFPYLFAFSLLVITCLIITSRRANKKDLSAAEFVLILFLGILFFAMITPQTWGAHHMLMTYPFPHILCGIVLVLIFSPPLFQKIKIRILACAALLLFSLTVYTDCRLTLLLHQTFAVDRSGWWAWSSRINEVADYLVTQQNKTTLCLDWGLYRNLAVLTGGRARMEDKWQALNDLPIPESFKEYFSDPNYLYLLHPENISLFPENSRIFHDALLKYGYKARRVKSFSEQGERDLYILYEVKPSLN
;
A
#
# COMPACT_ATOMS: atom_id res chain seq x y z
N MET A 1 22.54 -1.88 25.16
CA MET A 1 21.56 -1.44 24.14
C MET A 1 21.81 -2.06 22.77
N LEU A 2 23.02 -2.00 22.21
CA LEU A 2 23.28 -2.58 20.87
C LEU A 2 23.00 -4.09 20.81
N ILE A 3 23.55 -4.86 21.76
CA ILE A 3 23.37 -6.33 21.83
C ILE A 3 21.89 -6.71 22.00
N SER A 4 21.19 -6.03 22.91
CA SER A 4 19.75 -6.26 23.14
C SER A 4 18.92 -5.88 21.91
N GLY A 5 19.29 -4.80 21.21
CA GLY A 5 18.63 -4.39 19.96
C GLY A 5 18.82 -5.39 18.82
N ILE A 6 20.04 -5.91 18.66
CA ILE A 6 20.35 -6.97 17.69
C ILE A 6 19.56 -8.24 18.02
N ALA A 7 19.51 -8.65 19.28
CA ALA A 7 18.75 -9.82 19.69
C ALA A 7 17.25 -9.69 19.36
N VAL A 8 16.64 -8.54 19.68
CA VAL A 8 15.24 -8.26 19.33
C VAL A 8 15.02 -8.25 17.82
N LEU A 9 15.92 -7.63 17.05
CA LEU A 9 15.87 -7.62 15.60
C LEU A 9 15.94 -9.04 15.02
N LEU A 10 16.87 -9.87 15.53
CA LEU A 10 17.03 -11.25 15.09
C LEU A 10 15.81 -12.10 15.44
N ILE A 11 15.19 -11.89 16.62
CA ILE A 11 13.94 -12.56 16.99
C ILE A 11 12.80 -12.14 16.06
N GLY A 12 12.67 -10.84 15.77
CA GLY A 12 11.66 -10.33 14.84
C GLY A 12 11.86 -10.82 13.40
N ALA A 13 13.10 -10.93 12.96
CA ALA A 13 13.46 -11.44 11.64
C ALA A 13 13.52 -12.97 11.57
N ALA A 14 13.39 -13.68 12.70
CA ALA A 14 13.58 -15.12 12.79
C ALA A 14 12.71 -15.93 11.81
N PRO A 15 11.42 -15.60 11.58
CA PRO A 15 10.63 -16.35 10.60
C PRO A 15 11.19 -16.27 9.18
N LEU A 16 11.68 -15.09 8.76
CA LEU A 16 12.26 -14.89 7.43
C LEU A 16 13.63 -15.57 7.31
N ILE A 17 14.45 -15.47 8.35
CA ILE A 17 15.75 -16.16 8.44
C ILE A 17 15.54 -17.67 8.36
N LEU A 18 14.65 -18.22 9.20
CA LEU A 18 14.34 -19.64 9.24
C LEU A 18 13.74 -20.12 7.91
N PHE A 19 12.80 -19.37 7.33
CA PHE A 19 12.25 -19.68 6.02
C PHE A 19 13.36 -19.80 4.96
N ASN A 20 14.30 -18.85 4.93
CA ASN A 20 15.41 -18.89 3.98
C ASN A 20 16.41 -20.00 4.28
N ILE A 21 16.69 -20.32 5.53
CA ILE A 21 17.53 -21.48 5.87
C ILE A 21 16.88 -22.77 5.36
N LEU A 22 15.58 -22.97 5.67
CA LEU A 22 14.83 -24.17 5.30
C LEU A 22 14.58 -24.29 3.79
N ASN A 23 14.56 -23.16 3.07
CA ASN A 23 14.30 -23.11 1.64
C ASN A 23 15.53 -22.70 0.83
N SER A 24 16.75 -22.96 1.32
CA SER A 24 18.01 -22.73 0.59
C SER A 24 18.15 -21.31 0.01
N GLY A 25 17.68 -20.31 0.75
CA GLY A 25 17.75 -18.90 0.35
C GLY A 25 16.78 -18.50 -0.75
N LYS A 26 15.71 -19.26 -1.02
CA LYS A 26 14.74 -18.97 -2.11
C LYS A 26 14.27 -17.53 -2.20
N THR A 27 14.06 -16.84 -1.07
CA THR A 27 13.65 -15.42 -1.10
C THR A 27 14.75 -14.56 -1.72
N PHE A 28 16.00 -14.72 -1.27
CA PHE A 28 17.13 -13.94 -1.76
C PHE A 28 17.50 -14.34 -3.19
N LEU A 29 17.51 -15.63 -3.50
CA LEU A 29 17.76 -16.12 -4.85
C LEU A 29 16.74 -15.54 -5.84
N LYS A 30 15.45 -15.49 -5.49
CA LYS A 30 14.43 -14.87 -6.35
C LYS A 30 14.61 -13.37 -6.53
N ILE A 31 15.26 -12.67 -5.60
CA ILE A 31 15.60 -11.25 -5.75
C ILE A 31 16.83 -11.10 -6.66
N LEU A 32 17.82 -11.99 -6.53
CA LEU A 32 19.04 -11.98 -7.33
C LEU A 32 18.81 -12.46 -8.77
N ASP A 33 17.86 -13.35 -8.98
CA ASP A 33 17.50 -13.96 -10.28
C ASP A 33 16.54 -13.09 -11.10
N GLN A 34 16.10 -11.95 -10.56
CA GLN A 34 15.32 -10.97 -11.33
C GLN A 34 16.22 -10.31 -12.37
N ASP A 35 15.82 -10.36 -13.65
CA ASP A 35 16.56 -9.72 -14.74
C ASP A 35 16.85 -8.26 -14.34
N PRO A 36 18.13 -7.83 -14.30
CA PRO A 36 18.52 -6.50 -13.87
C PRO A 36 17.83 -5.38 -14.68
N ARG A 37 17.39 -5.68 -15.90
CA ARG A 37 16.65 -4.78 -16.80
C ARG A 37 15.17 -4.68 -16.47
N THR A 38 14.62 -5.60 -15.69
CA THR A 38 13.23 -5.51 -15.22
C THR A 38 13.15 -4.54 -14.04
N GLN A 39 12.00 -3.87 -13.92
CA GLN A 39 11.66 -2.94 -12.85
C GLN A 39 11.92 -3.47 -11.42
N LYS A 40 12.19 -4.76 -11.24
CA LYS A 40 12.32 -5.43 -9.94
C LYS A 40 13.77 -5.58 -9.45
N SER A 41 14.77 -5.07 -10.15
CA SER A 41 16.18 -5.22 -9.75
C SER A 41 16.64 -4.27 -8.63
N LEU A 42 17.71 -4.64 -7.91
CA LEU A 42 18.35 -3.81 -6.88
C LEU A 42 18.96 -2.51 -7.46
N ILE A 43 19.50 -2.58 -8.68
CA ILE A 43 20.09 -1.43 -9.39
C ILE A 43 19.00 -0.38 -9.63
N ASN A 44 17.82 -0.82 -10.07
CA ASN A 44 16.66 0.06 -10.21
C ASN A 44 16.21 0.63 -8.86
N GLY A 45 16.40 -0.07 -7.75
CA GLY A 45 16.15 0.48 -6.40
C GLY A 45 17.01 1.72 -6.12
N LEU A 46 18.30 1.67 -6.44
CA LEU A 46 19.21 2.81 -6.28
C LEU A 46 18.89 3.97 -7.24
N GLU A 47 18.53 3.66 -8.48
CA GLU A 47 18.11 4.67 -9.46
C GLU A 47 16.79 5.36 -9.04
N ASN A 48 15.94 4.65 -8.30
CA ASN A 48 14.66 5.15 -7.80
C ASN A 48 14.73 5.84 -6.42
N LEU A 49 15.92 6.10 -5.86
CA LEU A 49 16.05 6.77 -4.57
C LEU A 49 15.38 8.15 -4.57
N SER A 50 15.56 8.93 -5.64
CA SER A 50 14.95 10.25 -5.78
C SER A 50 13.43 10.15 -5.84
N THR A 51 12.89 9.24 -6.64
CA THR A 51 11.45 8.96 -6.75
C THR A 51 10.88 8.52 -5.40
N THR A 52 11.55 7.61 -4.70
CA THR A 52 11.11 7.11 -3.39
C THR A 52 11.12 8.22 -2.35
N PHE A 53 12.15 9.07 -2.36
CA PHE A 53 12.20 10.25 -1.49
C PHE A 53 11.08 11.25 -1.80
N ILE A 54 10.78 11.50 -3.09
CA ILE A 54 9.64 12.34 -3.49
C ILE A 54 8.34 11.74 -2.95
N VAL A 55 8.11 10.44 -3.16
CA VAL A 55 6.91 9.75 -2.64
C VAL A 55 6.83 9.82 -1.11
N PHE A 56 7.96 9.71 -0.40
CA PHE A 56 8.01 9.91 1.04
C PHE A 56 7.55 11.32 1.44
N ILE A 57 8.07 12.36 0.79
CA ILE A 57 7.65 13.76 1.04
C ILE A 57 6.17 13.96 0.68
N GLU A 58 5.71 13.40 -0.46
CA GLU A 58 4.29 13.42 -0.86
C GLU A 58 3.38 12.65 0.11
N THR A 59 3.93 11.66 0.82
CA THR A 59 3.21 10.93 1.87
C THR A 59 3.14 11.76 3.15
N LEU A 60 4.22 12.47 3.52
CA LEU A 60 4.23 13.35 4.69
C LEU A 60 3.29 14.55 4.53
N ASN A 61 3.28 15.19 3.36
CA ASN A 61 2.44 16.34 3.14
C ASN A 61 1.02 15.97 2.72
N GLY A 62 0.65 14.68 2.61
CA GLY A 62 -0.67 14.23 2.18
C GLY A 62 -0.98 14.37 0.68
N PHE A 63 -0.06 14.92 -0.11
CA PHE A 63 -0.25 15.17 -1.54
C PHE A 63 -0.41 13.89 -2.35
N TRP A 64 0.23 12.80 -1.92
CA TRP A 64 0.04 11.50 -2.56
C TRP A 64 -1.41 11.04 -2.46
N LEU A 65 -2.04 11.21 -1.30
CA LEU A 65 -3.46 10.88 -1.09
C LEU A 65 -4.36 11.78 -1.94
N GLU A 66 -4.11 13.09 -1.95
CA GLU A 66 -4.86 14.04 -2.77
C GLU A 66 -4.82 13.68 -4.27
N LYS A 67 -3.61 13.49 -4.83
CA LYS A 67 -3.40 13.10 -6.23
C LYS A 67 -4.06 11.77 -6.58
N ARG A 68 -3.89 10.76 -5.72
CA ARG A 68 -4.29 9.38 -6.04
C ARG A 68 -5.79 9.14 -5.85
N LEU A 69 -6.40 9.83 -4.89
CA LEU A 69 -7.82 9.69 -4.58
C LEU A 69 -8.70 10.70 -5.34
N TRP A 70 -8.13 11.57 -6.18
CA TRP A 70 -8.87 12.56 -7.00
C TRP A 70 -9.82 13.44 -6.20
N LEU A 71 -9.41 13.71 -4.97
CA LEU A 71 -10.28 14.16 -3.92
C LEU A 71 -10.58 15.67 -4.02
N GLY A 72 -10.03 16.37 -5.02
CA GLY A 72 -10.15 17.83 -5.12
C GLY A 72 -9.41 18.53 -3.97
N HIS A 73 -9.42 19.86 -3.96
CA HIS A 73 -8.62 20.76 -3.12
C HIS A 73 -8.79 20.55 -1.60
N PHE A 74 -8.31 19.44 -1.07
CA PHE A 74 -8.19 19.25 0.37
C PHE A 74 -7.04 20.10 0.89
N THR A 75 -7.23 20.68 2.08
CA THR A 75 -6.14 21.33 2.80
C THR A 75 -5.18 20.26 3.29
N VAL A 76 -4.22 19.91 2.45
CA VAL A 76 -3.14 18.99 2.80
C VAL A 76 -2.21 19.65 3.82
N PRO A 77 -1.60 18.90 4.75
CA PRO A 77 -0.70 19.43 5.77
C PRO A 77 0.65 19.86 5.16
N LEU A 78 0.66 20.92 4.34
CA LEU A 78 1.84 21.42 3.63
C LEU A 78 3.01 21.74 4.57
N PHE A 79 2.72 22.04 5.83
CA PHE A 79 3.72 22.42 6.82
C PHE A 79 4.38 21.22 7.52
N PHE A 80 3.80 20.02 7.44
CA PHE A 80 4.29 18.87 8.20
C PHE A 80 5.70 18.42 7.80
N PRO A 81 6.10 18.36 6.51
CA PRO A 81 7.47 18.06 6.15
C PRO A 81 8.48 19.04 6.74
N TYR A 82 8.13 20.33 6.84
CA TYR A 82 9.01 21.34 7.41
C TYR A 82 9.12 21.21 8.93
N LEU A 83 8.01 20.94 9.62
CA LEU A 83 8.01 20.65 11.06
C LEU A 83 8.85 19.40 11.36
N PHE A 84 8.72 18.38 10.52
CA PHE A 84 9.50 17.15 10.60
C PHE A 84 11.00 17.39 10.36
N ALA A 85 11.36 18.12 9.29
CA ALA A 85 12.75 18.48 8.99
C ALA A 85 13.39 19.31 10.12
N PHE A 86 12.65 20.28 10.67
CA PHE A 86 13.07 21.04 11.85
C PHE A 86 13.31 20.10 13.05
N SER A 87 12.44 19.13 13.25
CA SER A 87 12.57 18.18 14.36
C SER A 87 13.81 17.28 14.22
N LEU A 88 14.09 16.81 12.99
CA LEU A 88 15.33 16.08 12.69
C LEU A 88 16.58 16.91 12.98
N LEU A 89 16.58 18.19 12.59
CA LEU A 89 17.69 19.10 12.86
C LEU A 89 17.92 19.28 14.36
N VAL A 90 16.87 19.58 15.12
CA VAL A 90 16.95 19.77 16.59
C VAL A 90 17.47 18.51 17.27
N ILE A 91 16.90 17.34 16.97
CA ILE A 91 17.32 16.07 17.57
C ILE A 91 18.78 15.77 17.22
N THR A 92 19.18 15.96 15.97
CA THR A 92 20.57 15.71 15.54
C THR A 92 21.55 16.65 16.23
N CYS A 93 21.24 17.95 16.29
CA CYS A 93 22.04 18.93 17.02
C CYS A 93 22.14 18.58 18.51
N LEU A 94 21.03 18.19 19.13
CA LEU A 94 21.03 17.75 20.53
C LEU A 94 21.90 16.51 20.70
N ILE A 95 21.72 15.45 19.92
CA ILE A 95 22.54 14.24 20.00
C ILE A 95 24.03 14.54 19.85
N ILE A 96 24.43 15.45 18.95
CA ILE A 96 25.83 15.82 18.73
C ILE A 96 26.39 16.63 19.92
N THR A 97 25.65 17.62 20.41
CA THR A 97 26.10 18.54 21.47
C THR A 97 26.00 17.94 22.87
N SER A 98 25.01 17.07 23.11
CA SER A 98 24.72 16.43 24.38
C SER A 98 25.54 15.16 24.64
N ARG A 99 26.39 14.71 23.71
CA ARG A 99 27.36 13.62 24.00
C ARG A 99 28.19 13.92 25.25
N ARG A 100 28.20 15.18 25.72
CA ARG A 100 28.82 15.67 26.95
C ARG A 100 27.89 15.81 28.17
N ALA A 101 26.55 15.73 28.06
CA ALA A 101 25.62 15.93 29.18
C ALA A 101 24.39 14.97 29.13
N ASN A 102 24.13 14.30 30.26
CA ASN A 102 22.98 13.44 30.61
C ASN A 102 22.37 12.55 29.50
N LYS A 103 22.94 11.34 29.33
CA LYS A 103 22.63 10.40 28.24
C LYS A 103 21.23 9.75 28.27
N LYS A 104 20.51 9.78 29.41
CA LYS A 104 19.29 8.97 29.58
C LYS A 104 18.13 9.48 28.72
N ASP A 105 17.86 10.78 28.70
CA ASP A 105 16.69 11.34 28.00
C ASP A 105 16.82 11.30 26.47
N LEU A 106 18.06 11.33 25.96
CA LEU A 106 18.33 11.31 24.52
C LEU A 106 18.41 9.90 23.94
N SER A 107 18.54 8.88 24.79
CA SER A 107 18.60 7.49 24.33
C SER A 107 17.32 7.04 23.62
N ALA A 108 16.15 7.55 24.05
CA ALA A 108 14.87 7.27 23.40
C ALA A 108 14.76 7.99 22.05
N ALA A 109 15.14 9.26 21.98
CA ALA A 109 15.14 10.04 20.73
C ALA A 109 16.10 9.45 19.69
N GLU A 110 17.30 9.06 20.14
CA GLU A 110 18.30 8.37 19.31
C GLU A 110 17.76 7.02 18.80
N PHE A 111 17.13 6.22 19.66
CA PHE A 111 16.52 4.96 19.27
C PHE A 111 15.43 5.14 18.20
N VAL A 112 14.50 6.08 18.41
CA VAL A 112 13.42 6.39 17.45
C VAL A 112 14.00 6.88 16.12
N LEU A 113 15.02 7.75 16.16
CA LEU A 113 15.66 8.26 14.96
C LEU A 113 16.38 7.16 14.17
N ILE A 114 17.14 6.29 14.84
CA ILE A 114 17.84 5.17 14.20
C ILE A 114 16.83 4.20 13.58
N LEU A 115 15.74 3.90 14.28
CA LEU A 115 14.69 3.01 13.78
C LEU A 115 14.00 3.61 12.54
N PHE A 116 13.65 4.90 12.59
CA PHE A 116 13.10 5.63 11.45
C PHE A 116 14.04 5.60 10.24
N LEU A 117 15.31 5.97 10.43
CA LEU A 117 16.30 6.00 9.36
C LEU A 117 16.55 4.60 8.79
N GLY A 118 16.57 3.57 9.64
CA GLY A 118 16.70 2.17 9.22
C GLY A 118 15.53 1.74 8.35
N ILE A 119 14.28 1.98 8.78
CA ILE A 119 13.08 1.64 8.01
C ILE A 119 13.05 2.40 6.69
N LEU A 120 13.33 3.71 6.71
CA LEU A 120 13.37 4.53 5.49
C LEU A 120 14.44 4.03 4.53
N PHE A 121 15.64 3.72 5.03
CA PHE A 121 16.72 3.14 4.22
C PHE A 121 16.32 1.81 3.60
N PHE A 122 15.76 0.88 4.38
CA PHE A 122 15.29 -0.41 3.85
C PHE A 122 14.15 -0.24 2.84
N ALA A 123 13.20 0.66 3.09
CA ALA A 123 12.14 0.98 2.15
C ALA A 123 12.66 1.65 0.87
N MET A 124 13.82 2.29 0.90
CA MET A 124 14.46 2.88 -0.28
C MET A 124 15.24 1.88 -1.13
N ILE A 125 15.89 0.89 -0.51
CA ILE A 125 16.70 -0.09 -1.24
C ILE A 125 15.93 -1.37 -1.61
N THR A 126 14.75 -1.59 -1.04
CA THR A 126 13.93 -2.75 -1.36
C THR A 126 13.33 -2.58 -2.75
N PRO A 127 13.46 -3.56 -3.65
CA PRO A 127 12.80 -3.45 -4.94
C PRO A 127 11.27 -3.40 -4.79
N GLN A 128 10.61 -2.64 -5.67
CA GLN A 128 9.14 -2.46 -5.72
C GLN A 128 8.52 -1.64 -4.58
N THR A 129 9.28 -1.10 -3.63
CA THR A 129 8.72 -0.29 -2.52
C THR A 129 8.55 1.20 -2.87
N TRP A 130 7.87 1.49 -3.98
CA TRP A 130 7.80 2.87 -4.52
C TRP A 130 6.46 3.56 -4.27
N GLY A 131 5.45 2.85 -3.78
CA GLY A 131 4.15 3.41 -3.42
C GLY A 131 4.16 4.05 -2.03
N ALA A 132 3.32 5.08 -1.82
CA ALA A 132 3.16 5.69 -0.50
C ALA A 132 2.72 4.70 0.58
N HIS A 133 1.98 3.65 0.21
CA HIS A 133 1.61 2.60 1.15
C HIS A 133 2.82 1.84 1.72
N HIS A 134 3.96 1.82 1.02
CA HIS A 134 5.22 1.36 1.59
C HIS A 134 5.86 2.41 2.50
N MET A 135 5.76 3.69 2.14
CA MET A 135 6.22 4.78 2.99
C MET A 135 5.44 4.88 4.30
N LEU A 136 4.20 4.37 4.35
CA LEU A 136 3.44 4.23 5.60
C LEU A 136 4.15 3.37 6.66
N MET A 137 5.11 2.50 6.28
CA MET A 137 5.94 1.79 7.26
C MET A 137 6.80 2.73 8.12
N THR A 138 7.05 3.95 7.64
CA THR A 138 7.74 4.99 8.42
C THR A 138 6.81 5.69 9.42
N TYR A 139 5.51 5.43 9.39
CA TYR A 139 4.59 5.94 10.40
C TYR A 139 4.57 5.00 11.62
N PRO A 140 4.47 5.54 12.85
CA PRO A 140 4.22 6.95 13.18
C PRO A 140 5.49 7.78 13.47
N PHE A 141 6.68 7.37 13.04
CA PHE A 141 7.95 7.96 13.49
C PHE A 141 8.08 9.48 13.27
N PRO A 142 7.70 10.07 12.11
CA PRO A 142 7.72 11.53 11.94
C PRO A 142 6.94 12.27 13.03
N HIS A 143 5.78 11.75 13.44
CA HIS A 143 4.95 12.34 14.48
C HIS A 143 5.60 12.24 15.86
N ILE A 144 6.18 11.08 16.17
CA ILE A 144 6.90 10.85 17.43
C ILE A 144 8.10 11.80 17.55
N LEU A 145 8.89 11.96 16.49
CA LEU A 145 10.06 12.84 16.48
C LEU A 145 9.66 14.31 16.68
N CYS A 146 8.58 14.77 16.04
CA CYS A 146 8.00 16.09 16.30
C CYS A 146 7.57 16.25 17.77
N GLY A 147 6.87 15.25 18.32
CA GLY A 147 6.43 15.26 19.72
C GLY A 147 7.60 15.32 20.71
N ILE A 148 8.67 14.57 20.46
CA ILE A 148 9.90 14.61 21.27
C ILE A 148 10.48 16.03 21.30
N VAL A 149 10.57 16.69 20.14
CA VAL A 149 11.11 18.06 20.06
C VAL A 149 10.23 19.05 20.79
N LEU A 150 8.91 18.93 20.70
CA LEU A 150 7.99 19.75 21.51
C LEU A 150 8.27 19.56 23.00
N VAL A 151 8.30 18.32 23.50
CA VAL A 151 8.58 18.02 24.92
C VAL A 151 9.92 18.63 25.37
N LEU A 152 10.96 18.50 24.55
CA LEU A 152 12.29 19.04 24.85
C LEU A 152 12.29 20.57 24.90
N ILE A 153 11.63 21.23 23.94
CA ILE A 153 11.55 22.70 23.89
C ILE A 153 10.73 23.26 25.07
N PHE A 154 9.69 22.56 25.50
CA PHE A 154 8.87 22.92 26.67
C PHE A 154 9.52 22.59 28.02
N SER A 155 10.72 21.99 28.03
CA SER A 155 11.42 21.70 29.29
C SER A 155 11.82 23.01 30.02
N PRO A 156 11.72 23.04 31.38
CA PRO A 156 11.93 24.26 32.17
C PRO A 156 13.21 25.06 31.87
N PRO A 157 14.41 24.46 31.68
CA PRO A 157 15.63 25.26 31.46
C PRO A 157 15.65 25.94 30.08
N LEU A 158 15.01 25.37 29.07
CA LEU A 158 14.95 25.93 27.71
C LEU A 158 13.80 26.94 27.58
N PHE A 159 12.65 26.61 28.17
CA PHE A 159 11.43 27.41 28.07
C PHE A 159 11.52 28.75 28.81
N GLN A 160 12.53 29.00 29.64
CA GLN A 160 12.73 30.33 30.27
C GLN A 160 13.16 31.43 29.27
N LYS A 161 13.76 31.06 28.13
CA LYS A 161 14.23 32.03 27.13
C LYS A 161 13.07 32.48 26.23
N ILE A 162 12.82 33.79 26.13
CA ILE A 162 11.68 34.35 25.36
C ILE A 162 11.66 33.88 23.90
N LYS A 163 12.82 33.83 23.23
CA LYS A 163 12.94 33.36 21.84
C LYS A 163 12.53 31.89 21.70
N ILE A 164 12.87 31.06 22.70
CA ILE A 164 12.51 29.64 22.73
C ILE A 164 11.00 29.49 22.98
N ARG A 165 10.40 30.31 23.85
CA ARG A 165 8.93 30.31 24.04
C ARG A 165 8.19 30.60 22.74
N ILE A 166 8.62 31.64 22.01
CA ILE A 166 8.01 32.00 20.72
C ILE A 166 8.11 30.82 19.73
N LEU A 167 9.30 30.21 19.63
CA LEU A 167 9.52 29.04 18.77
C LEU A 167 8.70 27.83 19.21
N ALA A 168 8.57 27.60 20.52
CA ALA A 168 7.77 26.53 21.10
C ALA A 168 6.29 26.68 20.76
N CYS A 169 5.74 27.89 20.95
CA CYS A 169 4.36 28.22 20.62
C CYS A 169 4.11 28.08 19.11
N ALA A 170 5.04 28.54 18.27
CA ALA A 170 4.95 28.37 16.82
C ALA A 170 4.97 26.90 16.42
N ALA A 171 5.88 26.10 16.97
CA ALA A 171 5.96 24.66 16.71
C ALA A 171 4.70 23.93 17.19
N LEU A 172 4.17 24.27 18.37
CA LEU A 172 2.93 23.71 18.89
C LEU A 172 1.72 24.08 18.02
N LEU A 173 1.65 25.33 17.55
CA LEU A 173 0.61 25.78 16.64
C LEU A 173 0.66 25.01 15.32
N LEU A 174 1.84 24.86 14.71
CA LEU A 174 2.04 24.09 13.48
C LEU A 174 1.67 22.61 13.67
N PHE A 175 2.11 22.01 14.78
CA PHE A 175 1.75 20.62 15.11
C PHE A 175 0.24 20.45 15.29
N SER A 176 -0.41 21.37 16.01
CA SER A 176 -1.86 21.35 16.22
C SER A 176 -2.63 21.54 14.91
N LEU A 177 -2.11 22.40 14.01
CA LEU A 177 -2.67 22.59 12.68
C LEU A 177 -2.56 21.31 11.85
N THR A 178 -1.42 20.61 11.88
CA THR A 178 -1.24 19.30 11.22
C THR A 178 -2.26 18.28 11.72
N VAL A 179 -2.39 18.12 13.04
CA VAL A 179 -3.36 17.18 13.63
C VAL A 179 -4.78 17.54 13.21
N TYR A 180 -5.13 18.83 13.23
CA TYR A 180 -6.43 19.30 12.77
C TYR A 180 -6.67 18.97 11.28
N THR A 181 -5.70 19.25 10.39
CA THR A 181 -5.83 18.95 8.96
C THR A 181 -5.95 17.45 8.71
N ASP A 182 -5.22 16.60 9.44
CA ASP A 182 -5.28 15.15 9.30
C ASP A 182 -6.62 14.58 9.78
N CYS A 183 -7.10 15.04 10.95
CA CYS A 183 -8.43 14.65 11.44
C CYS A 183 -9.53 15.11 10.48
N ARG A 184 -9.45 16.35 9.99
CA ARG A 184 -10.41 16.90 9.02
C ARG A 184 -10.39 16.11 7.71
N LEU A 185 -9.21 15.83 7.16
CA LEU A 185 -9.05 15.02 5.95
C LEU A 185 -9.61 13.61 6.15
N THR A 186 -9.33 12.98 7.29
CA THR A 186 -9.87 11.66 7.63
C THR A 186 -11.39 11.67 7.68
N LEU A 187 -11.99 12.67 8.34
CA LEU A 187 -13.44 12.80 8.39
C LEU A 187 -14.05 13.00 7.00
N LEU A 188 -13.45 13.88 6.20
CA LEU A 188 -13.94 14.15 4.84
C LEU A 188 -13.79 12.93 3.94
N LEU A 189 -12.68 12.18 4.03
CA LEU A 189 -12.50 10.91 3.35
C LEU A 189 -13.62 9.92 3.67
N HIS A 190 -13.96 9.76 4.95
CA HIS A 190 -15.03 8.87 5.38
C HIS A 190 -16.40 9.35 4.87
N GLN A 191 -16.65 10.65 4.91
CA GLN A 191 -17.89 11.24 4.36
C GLN A 191 -17.99 11.04 2.85
N THR A 192 -16.90 11.29 2.11
CA THR A 192 -16.84 11.07 0.67
C THR A 192 -17.06 9.60 0.35
N PHE A 193 -16.38 8.65 1.00
CA PHE A 193 -16.61 7.23 0.74
C PHE A 193 -17.99 6.74 1.21
N ALA A 194 -18.62 7.41 2.18
CA ALA A 194 -19.97 7.08 2.61
C ALA A 194 -21.04 7.50 1.59
N VAL A 195 -20.87 8.68 0.96
CA VAL A 195 -21.83 9.26 0.01
C VAL A 195 -21.52 8.83 -1.43
N ASP A 196 -20.25 8.92 -1.81
CA ASP A 196 -19.72 8.54 -3.10
C ASP A 196 -19.04 7.16 -3.01
N ARG A 197 -19.89 6.13 -2.99
CA ARG A 197 -19.44 4.73 -3.09
C ARG A 197 -18.89 4.38 -4.49
N SER A 198 -18.94 5.33 -5.43
CA SER A 198 -18.50 5.22 -6.84
C SER A 198 -17.05 5.68 -7.06
N GLY A 199 -16.46 6.35 -6.06
CA GLY A 199 -15.33 7.25 -6.26
C GLY A 199 -13.99 6.62 -6.64
N TRP A 200 -13.85 5.29 -6.69
CA TRP A 200 -12.60 4.67 -7.12
C TRP A 200 -12.83 3.55 -8.15
N TRP A 201 -12.38 3.82 -9.38
CA TRP A 201 -12.47 3.02 -10.61
C TRP A 201 -12.56 1.49 -10.45
N ALA A 202 -11.74 0.82 -9.64
CA ALA A 202 -11.81 -0.64 -9.42
C ALA A 202 -12.43 -1.08 -8.06
N TRP A 203 -12.64 -0.15 -7.14
CA TRP A 203 -13.09 -0.45 -5.78
C TRP A 203 -14.41 0.25 -5.49
N SER A 204 -15.49 -0.46 -5.76
CA SER A 204 -16.85 0.00 -5.52
C SER A 204 -17.53 -0.81 -4.43
N SER A 205 -18.45 -0.18 -3.71
CA SER A 205 -19.35 -0.90 -2.79
C SER A 205 -20.19 -1.99 -3.46
N ARG A 206 -20.33 -1.97 -4.80
CA ARG A 206 -20.99 -3.02 -5.58
C ARG A 206 -20.33 -4.39 -5.43
N ILE A 207 -19.09 -4.45 -4.94
CA ILE A 207 -18.45 -5.72 -4.57
C ILE A 207 -19.22 -6.51 -3.50
N ASN A 208 -20.04 -5.84 -2.67
CA ASN A 208 -20.95 -6.52 -1.74
C ASN A 208 -22.05 -7.29 -2.49
N GLU A 209 -22.62 -6.71 -3.56
CA GLU A 209 -23.61 -7.39 -4.40
C GLU A 209 -22.99 -8.54 -5.20
N VAL A 210 -21.72 -8.39 -5.60
CA VAL A 210 -20.93 -9.49 -6.17
C VAL A 210 -20.81 -10.61 -5.14
N ALA A 211 -20.40 -10.30 -3.91
CA ALA A 211 -20.26 -11.29 -2.84
C ALA A 211 -21.58 -12.03 -2.57
N ASP A 212 -22.68 -11.30 -2.40
CA ASP A 212 -24.02 -11.89 -2.19
C ASP A 212 -24.42 -12.81 -3.35
N TYR A 213 -24.19 -12.37 -4.59
CA TYR A 213 -24.49 -13.20 -5.75
C TYR A 213 -23.63 -14.46 -5.78
N LEU A 214 -22.32 -14.37 -5.53
CA LEU A 214 -21.44 -15.54 -5.54
C LEU A 214 -21.80 -16.56 -4.45
N VAL A 215 -22.31 -16.11 -3.30
CA VAL A 215 -22.83 -17.02 -2.25
C VAL A 215 -24.06 -17.79 -2.72
N THR A 216 -24.81 -17.31 -3.72
CA THR A 216 -25.91 -18.08 -4.35
C THR A 216 -25.43 -19.08 -5.41
N GLN A 217 -24.19 -18.95 -5.91
CA GLN A 217 -23.62 -19.79 -6.97
C GLN A 217 -22.70 -20.90 -6.42
N GLN A 218 -23.06 -21.53 -5.30
CA GLN A 218 -22.17 -22.47 -4.57
C GLN A 218 -21.80 -23.73 -5.36
N ASN A 219 -22.56 -24.04 -6.41
CA ASN A 219 -22.30 -25.15 -7.32
C ASN A 219 -21.21 -24.83 -8.36
N LYS A 220 -20.77 -23.58 -8.46
CA LYS A 220 -19.73 -23.14 -9.40
C LYS A 220 -18.53 -22.56 -8.69
N THR A 221 -17.35 -22.65 -9.32
CA THR A 221 -16.12 -22.00 -8.86
C THR A 221 -15.88 -20.72 -9.65
N THR A 222 -15.69 -19.59 -8.97
CA THR A 222 -15.43 -18.31 -9.63
C THR A 222 -13.92 -18.02 -9.69
N LEU A 223 -13.38 -17.93 -10.90
CA LEU A 223 -12.02 -17.45 -11.14
C LEU A 223 -12.01 -15.92 -11.08
N CYS A 224 -11.31 -15.38 -10.09
CA CYS A 224 -11.01 -13.96 -10.00
C CYS A 224 -9.80 -13.67 -10.90
N LEU A 225 -10.07 -13.10 -12.06
CA LEU A 225 -9.08 -12.86 -13.12
C LEU A 225 -8.48 -11.46 -13.07
N ASP A 226 -8.84 -10.65 -12.09
CA ASP A 226 -8.30 -9.31 -11.91
C ASP A 226 -7.85 -9.05 -10.48
N TRP A 227 -6.88 -8.15 -10.34
CA TRP A 227 -6.26 -7.84 -9.07
C TRP A 227 -7.25 -7.19 -8.11
N GLY A 228 -7.16 -7.57 -6.83
CA GLY A 228 -7.98 -7.00 -5.77
C GLY A 228 -9.38 -7.62 -5.63
N LEU A 229 -9.79 -8.55 -6.49
CA LEU A 229 -11.10 -9.20 -6.37
C LEU A 229 -11.14 -10.30 -5.29
N TYR A 230 -10.28 -11.31 -5.43
CA TYR A 230 -10.37 -12.55 -4.64
C TYR A 230 -10.34 -12.31 -3.13
N ARG A 231 -9.35 -11.58 -2.61
CA ARG A 231 -9.19 -11.39 -1.15
C ARG A 231 -10.35 -10.63 -0.53
N ASN A 232 -10.83 -9.60 -1.21
CA ASN A 232 -11.98 -8.82 -0.75
C ASN A 232 -13.24 -9.69 -0.71
N LEU A 233 -13.50 -10.45 -1.77
CA LEU A 233 -14.65 -11.35 -1.83
C LEU A 233 -14.53 -12.51 -0.83
N ALA A 234 -13.33 -13.05 -0.58
CA ALA A 234 -13.11 -14.10 0.40
C ALA A 234 -13.51 -13.65 1.81
N VAL A 235 -13.16 -12.41 2.18
CA VAL A 235 -13.58 -11.78 3.45
C VAL A 235 -15.09 -11.57 3.46
N LEU A 236 -15.66 -10.93 2.43
CA LEU A 236 -17.09 -10.59 2.39
C LEU A 236 -18.01 -11.81 2.36
N THR A 237 -17.61 -12.87 1.67
CA THR A 237 -18.38 -14.12 1.60
C THR A 237 -18.18 -14.99 2.84
N GLY A 238 -17.16 -14.72 3.66
CA GLY A 238 -16.77 -15.58 4.79
C GLY A 238 -16.38 -16.98 4.33
N GLY A 239 -15.80 -17.12 3.12
CA GLY A 239 -15.44 -18.40 2.51
C GLY A 239 -16.61 -19.24 1.98
N ARG A 240 -17.85 -18.72 1.99
CA ARG A 240 -19.04 -19.46 1.51
C ARG A 240 -19.12 -19.60 -0.01
N ALA A 241 -18.46 -18.70 -0.75
CA ALA A 241 -18.34 -18.81 -2.21
C ALA A 241 -17.08 -19.58 -2.58
N ARG A 242 -17.18 -20.51 -3.55
CA ARG A 242 -16.02 -21.21 -4.12
C ARG A 242 -15.33 -20.29 -5.11
N MET A 243 -14.10 -19.88 -4.82
CA MET A 243 -13.36 -18.91 -5.63
C MET A 243 -11.89 -19.30 -5.73
N GLU A 244 -11.25 -18.91 -6.82
CA GLU A 244 -9.79 -19.04 -6.99
C GLU A 244 -9.18 -17.72 -7.48
N ASP A 245 -7.98 -17.42 -6.99
CA ASP A 245 -7.22 -16.25 -7.41
C ASP A 245 -6.33 -16.61 -8.61
N LYS A 246 -6.64 -16.07 -9.79
CA LYS A 246 -5.92 -16.40 -11.04
C LYS A 246 -5.44 -15.16 -11.81
N TRP A 247 -5.57 -13.96 -11.26
CA TRP A 247 -5.11 -12.74 -11.93
C TRP A 247 -3.61 -12.79 -12.32
N GLN A 248 -2.75 -13.41 -11.49
CA GLN A 248 -1.33 -13.53 -11.81
C GLN A 248 -1.05 -14.45 -12.99
N ALA A 249 -1.87 -15.49 -13.19
CA ALA A 249 -1.68 -16.44 -14.27
C ALA A 249 -1.89 -15.79 -15.66
N LEU A 250 -2.57 -14.65 -15.72
CA LEU A 250 -2.70 -13.86 -16.94
C LEU A 250 -1.45 -13.00 -17.24
N ASN A 251 -0.61 -12.73 -16.24
CA ASN A 251 0.65 -12.00 -16.43
C ASN A 251 1.78 -12.88 -16.98
N ASP A 252 1.67 -14.19 -16.83
CA ASP A 252 2.65 -15.16 -17.33
C ASP A 252 2.33 -15.48 -18.79
N LEU A 253 2.77 -14.61 -19.71
CA LEU A 253 2.58 -14.81 -21.15
C LEU A 253 3.67 -15.72 -21.75
N PRO A 254 3.32 -16.64 -22.67
CA PRO A 254 1.95 -16.97 -23.12
C PRO A 254 1.16 -17.68 -22.01
N ILE A 255 -0.17 -17.45 -21.95
CA ILE A 255 -1.03 -18.08 -20.94
C ILE A 255 -0.76 -19.59 -20.92
N PRO A 256 -0.54 -20.19 -19.73
CA PRO A 256 -0.31 -21.61 -19.60
C PRO A 256 -1.39 -22.45 -20.27
N GLU A 257 -1.02 -23.54 -20.95
CA GLU A 257 -1.99 -24.43 -21.60
C GLU A 257 -3.00 -25.04 -20.60
N SER A 258 -2.60 -25.16 -19.33
CA SER A 258 -3.48 -25.58 -18.24
C SER A 258 -4.70 -24.66 -18.05
N PHE A 259 -4.66 -23.43 -18.55
CA PHE A 259 -5.81 -22.52 -18.48
C PHE A 259 -6.99 -23.00 -19.34
N LYS A 260 -6.72 -23.82 -20.37
CA LYS A 260 -7.73 -24.45 -21.22
C LYS A 260 -8.66 -25.36 -20.44
N GLU A 261 -8.18 -26.00 -19.38
CA GLU A 261 -8.98 -26.90 -18.54
C GLU A 261 -10.15 -26.16 -17.88
N TYR A 262 -9.91 -24.92 -17.41
CA TYR A 262 -10.99 -24.08 -16.87
C TYR A 262 -12.04 -23.77 -17.95
N PHE A 263 -11.61 -23.43 -19.18
CA PHE A 263 -12.53 -23.05 -20.26
C PHE A 263 -13.45 -24.20 -20.69
N SER A 264 -12.99 -25.44 -20.58
CA SER A 264 -13.79 -26.63 -20.90
C SER A 264 -14.84 -27.00 -19.84
N ASP A 265 -14.66 -26.57 -18.59
CA ASP A 265 -15.54 -26.97 -17.49
C ASP A 265 -16.67 -25.94 -17.28
N PRO A 266 -17.95 -26.31 -17.49
CA PRO A 266 -19.10 -25.41 -17.34
C PRO A 266 -19.37 -24.97 -15.89
N ASN A 267 -18.67 -25.56 -14.92
CA ASN A 267 -18.77 -25.20 -13.51
C ASN A 267 -17.92 -23.97 -13.13
N TYR A 268 -17.16 -23.37 -14.06
CA TYR A 268 -16.44 -22.13 -13.80
C TYR A 268 -17.21 -20.88 -14.20
N LEU A 269 -17.08 -19.85 -13.36
CA LEU A 269 -17.44 -18.47 -13.64
C LEU A 269 -16.16 -17.62 -13.68
N TYR A 270 -16.17 -16.55 -14.47
CA TYR A 270 -14.99 -15.71 -14.67
C TYR A 270 -15.34 -14.28 -14.30
N LEU A 271 -14.68 -13.74 -13.28
CA LEU A 271 -14.95 -12.40 -12.76
C LEU A 271 -13.80 -11.45 -13.12
N LEU A 272 -14.14 -10.36 -13.79
CA LEU A 272 -13.21 -9.30 -14.20
C LEU A 272 -13.80 -7.92 -13.91
N HIS A 273 -12.94 -6.92 -13.80
CA HIS A 273 -13.36 -5.54 -14.07
C HIS A 273 -13.42 -5.32 -15.60
N PRO A 274 -14.31 -4.45 -16.10
CA PRO A 274 -14.22 -3.94 -17.45
C PRO A 274 -12.88 -3.25 -17.73
N GLU A 275 -12.44 -3.29 -18.99
CA GLU A 275 -11.12 -2.78 -19.42
C GLU A 275 -10.91 -1.30 -19.07
N ASN A 276 -11.93 -0.46 -19.20
CA ASN A 276 -11.84 0.97 -18.91
C ASN A 276 -11.72 1.33 -17.41
N ILE A 277 -11.76 0.34 -16.52
CA ILE A 277 -11.61 0.54 -15.07
C ILE A 277 -10.73 -0.49 -14.37
N SER A 278 -10.24 -1.50 -15.08
CA SER A 278 -9.31 -2.47 -14.51
C SER A 278 -7.96 -1.82 -14.27
N LEU A 279 -7.32 -2.16 -13.14
CA LEU A 279 -5.91 -1.83 -12.88
C LEU A 279 -4.94 -2.45 -13.89
N PHE A 280 -5.37 -3.55 -14.50
CA PHE A 280 -4.62 -4.32 -15.47
C PHE A 280 -5.55 -4.56 -16.68
N PRO A 281 -5.85 -3.52 -17.48
CA PRO A 281 -6.78 -3.61 -18.60
C PRO A 281 -6.43 -4.75 -19.58
N GLU A 282 -5.14 -5.06 -19.70
CA GLU A 282 -4.62 -6.18 -20.46
C GLU A 282 -5.19 -7.54 -20.02
N ASN A 283 -5.56 -7.73 -18.75
CA ASN A 283 -6.10 -9.01 -18.27
C ASN A 283 -7.41 -9.36 -18.97
N SER A 284 -8.27 -8.36 -19.19
CA SER A 284 -9.50 -8.55 -19.96
C SER A 284 -9.18 -8.97 -21.40
N ARG A 285 -8.27 -8.26 -22.06
CA ARG A 285 -7.86 -8.58 -23.43
C ARG A 285 -7.23 -9.97 -23.53
N ILE A 286 -6.27 -10.27 -22.67
CA ILE A 286 -5.55 -11.56 -22.59
C ILE A 286 -6.55 -12.71 -22.36
N PHE A 287 -7.53 -12.53 -21.48
CA PHE A 287 -8.61 -13.50 -21.27
C PHE A 287 -9.41 -13.76 -22.56
N HIS A 288 -9.87 -12.71 -23.24
CA HIS A 288 -10.65 -12.87 -24.48
C HIS A 288 -9.83 -13.45 -25.64
N ASP A 289 -8.57 -13.04 -25.79
CA ASP A 289 -7.64 -13.58 -26.79
C ASP A 289 -7.40 -15.08 -26.57
N ALA A 290 -7.27 -15.50 -25.31
CA ALA A 290 -7.10 -16.91 -24.97
C ALA A 290 -8.35 -17.74 -25.28
N LEU A 291 -9.54 -17.20 -25.00
CA LEU A 291 -10.78 -17.88 -25.40
C LEU A 291 -10.82 -18.11 -26.91
N LEU A 292 -10.51 -17.08 -27.70
CA LEU A 292 -10.47 -17.19 -29.16
C LEU A 292 -9.44 -18.23 -29.62
N LYS A 293 -8.22 -18.17 -29.08
CA LYS A 293 -7.14 -19.11 -29.38
C LYS A 293 -7.56 -20.57 -29.13
N TYR A 294 -8.32 -20.83 -28.08
CA TYR A 294 -8.74 -22.17 -27.69
C TYR A 294 -10.12 -22.60 -28.22
N GLY A 295 -10.76 -21.79 -29.08
CA GLY A 295 -12.06 -22.14 -29.69
C GLY A 295 -13.26 -21.94 -28.75
N TYR A 296 -13.17 -20.98 -27.84
CA TYR A 296 -14.22 -20.62 -26.88
C TYR A 296 -14.68 -19.16 -27.05
N LYS A 297 -15.83 -18.84 -26.45
CA LYS A 297 -16.37 -17.49 -26.34
C LYS A 297 -16.91 -17.22 -24.94
N ALA A 298 -16.73 -15.99 -24.46
CA ALA A 298 -17.31 -15.52 -23.22
C ALA A 298 -18.79 -15.14 -23.44
N ARG A 299 -19.65 -15.58 -22.53
CA ARG A 299 -21.05 -15.17 -22.42
C ARG A 299 -21.21 -14.42 -21.11
N ARG A 300 -21.57 -13.14 -21.18
CA ARG A 300 -21.88 -12.36 -19.98
C ARG A 300 -23.08 -12.99 -19.26
N VAL A 301 -22.91 -13.32 -17.98
CA VAL A 301 -23.95 -13.86 -17.09
C VAL A 301 -24.60 -12.75 -16.30
N LYS A 302 -23.77 -11.86 -15.75
CA LYS A 302 -24.21 -10.75 -14.91
C LYS A 302 -23.20 -9.62 -15.00
N SER A 303 -23.70 -8.38 -15.00
CA SER A 303 -22.89 -7.20 -14.72
C SER A 303 -23.38 -6.55 -13.43
N PHE A 304 -22.45 -5.94 -12.70
CA PHE A 304 -22.72 -5.20 -11.48
C PHE A 304 -22.29 -3.76 -11.77
N SER A 305 -23.25 -2.85 -11.81
CA SER A 305 -23.06 -1.53 -12.40
C SER A 305 -23.43 -0.42 -11.41
N GLU A 306 -22.79 0.73 -11.55
CA GLU A 306 -23.16 1.94 -10.82
C GLU A 306 -24.41 2.56 -11.42
N GLN A 307 -25.51 2.65 -10.67
CA GLN A 307 -26.75 3.32 -11.08
C GLN A 307 -27.27 2.90 -12.48
N GLY A 308 -26.86 1.72 -12.98
CA GLY A 308 -27.21 1.21 -14.31
C GLY A 308 -26.39 1.78 -15.49
N GLU A 309 -25.46 2.72 -15.25
CA GLU A 309 -24.78 3.45 -16.33
C GLU A 309 -23.39 2.88 -16.68
N ARG A 310 -22.67 2.35 -15.68
CA ARG A 310 -21.29 1.86 -15.85
C ARG A 310 -21.11 0.51 -15.18
N ASP A 311 -20.79 -0.53 -15.96
CA ASP A 311 -20.38 -1.83 -15.42
C ASP A 311 -19.10 -1.66 -14.58
N LEU A 312 -19.08 -2.25 -13.39
CA LEU A 312 -17.94 -2.25 -12.47
C LEU A 312 -17.32 -3.64 -12.33
N TYR A 313 -18.16 -4.66 -12.36
CA TYR A 313 -17.76 -6.05 -12.34
C TYR A 313 -18.55 -6.82 -13.38
N ILE A 314 -17.89 -7.69 -14.13
CA ILE A 314 -18.52 -8.51 -15.15
C ILE A 314 -18.21 -9.96 -14.87
N LEU A 315 -19.28 -10.75 -14.80
CA LEU A 315 -19.20 -12.19 -14.63
C LEU A 315 -19.53 -12.88 -15.94
N TYR A 316 -18.64 -13.75 -16.38
CA TYR A 316 -18.79 -14.52 -17.61
C TYR A 316 -18.93 -16.02 -17.33
N GLU A 317 -19.62 -16.68 -18.24
CA GLU A 317 -19.49 -18.10 -18.52
C GLU A 317 -18.72 -18.28 -19.82
N VAL A 318 -18.04 -19.40 -19.96
CA VAL A 318 -17.35 -19.75 -21.21
C VAL A 318 -18.12 -20.86 -21.91
N LYS A 319 -18.25 -20.75 -23.24
CA LYS A 319 -18.88 -21.78 -24.09
C LYS A 319 -17.99 -22.05 -25.31
N PRO A 320 -18.04 -23.26 -25.89
CA PRO A 320 -17.42 -23.50 -27.19
C PRO A 320 -17.93 -22.52 -28.24
N SER A 321 -17.03 -22.01 -29.06
CA SER A 321 -17.37 -21.28 -30.26
C SER A 321 -17.91 -22.31 -31.26
N LEU A 322 -19.24 -22.40 -31.36
CA LEU A 322 -19.87 -23.14 -32.46
C LEU A 322 -19.32 -22.56 -33.77
N ASN A 323 -18.66 -23.39 -34.57
CA ASN A 323 -18.26 -23.04 -35.94
C ASN A 323 -19.48 -22.75 -36.81
#